data_AF-A0A5A9W3H8-F1
#
_entry.id   AF-A0A5A9W3H8-F1
#
_cell.length_a   1.000
_cell.length_b   1.000
_cell.length_c   1.000
_cell.angle_alpha   90.00
_cell.angle_beta   90.00
_cell.angle_gamma   90.00
#
_symmetry.space_group_name_H-M   'P 1'
#
loop_
_entity.id
_entity.type
_entity.pdbx_description
1 polymer ?
#
loop_
_entity_poly.entity_id
_entity_poly.type
_entity_poly.pdbx_seq_one_letter_code
_entity_poly.pdbx_strand_id
1 'polypeptide(L)'
;MKYIINCFSKKMIYILALLILLIFSGNAFSNNIKDSMITLYSNCINENGGISNGSISYCTSLVNNKIDEEIAIIISNAIASSRIRVDINNDSLVKYDQEMTDKLNSSIYRMLLHTAELCTYFSYNIGGPAGPICNMNFRLNLLDELSSLEQD
;
A
#
# COMPACT_ATOMS: atom_id res chain seq x y z
N MET A 1 -13.01 40.36 41.63
CA MET A 1 -12.33 39.28 40.89
C MET A 1 -11.48 39.89 39.78
N LYS A 2 -10.28 40.34 40.14
CA LYS A 2 -9.26 40.79 39.18
C LYS A 2 -8.09 39.81 39.26
N TYR A 3 -7.46 39.59 38.10
CA TYR A 3 -6.16 38.92 37.90
C TYR A 3 -6.14 37.40 37.84
N ILE A 4 -6.50 36.83 36.68
CA ILE A 4 -5.75 35.71 36.11
C ILE A 4 -5.68 35.91 34.59
N ILE A 5 -5.00 36.98 34.15
CA ILE A 5 -4.55 37.10 32.75
C ILE A 5 -3.10 37.55 32.81
N ASN A 6 -2.27 36.86 32.03
CA ASN A 6 -0.83 37.08 31.79
C ASN A 6 0.15 36.51 32.81
N CYS A 7 0.49 35.23 32.62
CA CYS A 7 1.83 34.74 32.97
C CYS A 7 2.35 33.68 31.98
N PHE A 8 2.07 33.82 30.69
CA PHE A 8 2.85 33.10 29.68
C PHE A 8 3.98 34.01 29.22
N SER A 9 5.17 33.78 29.77
CA SER A 9 6.43 34.38 29.30
C SER A 9 6.53 34.23 27.78
N LYS A 10 6.99 35.28 27.07
CA LYS A 10 7.22 35.23 25.61
C LYS A 10 8.02 33.98 25.20
N LYS A 11 8.95 33.52 26.05
CA LYS A 11 9.75 32.29 25.84
C LYS A 11 8.90 31.01 25.82
N MET A 12 7.84 30.94 26.61
CA MET A 12 6.90 29.80 26.67
C MET A 12 6.08 29.69 25.38
N ILE A 13 5.69 30.83 24.78
CA ILE A 13 4.99 30.87 23.49
C ILE A 13 5.91 30.40 22.35
N TYR A 14 7.18 30.83 22.35
CA TYR A 14 8.15 30.37 21.34
C TYR A 14 8.42 28.87 21.44
N ILE A 15 8.54 28.32 22.67
CA ILE A 15 8.74 26.89 22.88
C ILE A 15 7.50 26.10 22.42
N LEU A 16 6.29 26.59 22.69
CA LEU A 16 5.06 25.95 22.25
C LEU A 16 4.93 25.98 20.71
N ALA A 17 5.25 27.11 20.08
CA ALA A 17 5.24 27.24 18.62
C ALA A 17 6.31 26.35 17.96
N LEU A 18 7.49 26.22 18.57
CA LEU A 18 8.56 25.33 18.11
C LEU A 18 8.17 23.86 18.25
N LEU A 19 7.50 23.48 19.36
CA LEU A 19 6.94 22.14 19.57
C LEU A 19 5.84 21.82 18.55
N ILE A 20 4.95 22.77 18.27
CA ILE A 20 3.92 22.61 17.23
C ILE A 20 4.58 22.44 15.86
N LEU A 21 5.57 23.25 15.50
CA LEU A 21 6.35 23.10 14.26
C LEU A 21 7.08 21.77 14.18
N LEU A 22 7.61 21.26 15.29
CA LEU A 22 8.26 19.94 15.35
C LEU A 22 7.25 18.80 15.15
N ILE A 23 6.05 18.91 15.73
CA ILE A 23 4.95 17.95 15.53
C ILE A 23 4.48 17.97 14.07
N PHE A 24 4.41 19.15 13.43
CA PHE A 24 4.08 19.26 12.00
C PHE A 24 5.22 18.82 11.07
N SER A 25 6.49 18.94 11.49
CA SER A 25 7.61 18.35 10.74
C SER A 25 7.73 16.83 10.89
N GLY A 26 7.17 16.27 11.97
CA GLY A 26 7.05 14.82 12.19
C GLY A 26 5.89 14.19 11.42
N ASN A 27 4.89 14.98 11.00
CA ASN A 27 3.97 14.62 9.93
C ASN A 27 4.61 14.95 8.58
N ALA A 28 5.81 14.45 8.35
CA ALA A 28 6.23 14.19 6.99
C ALA A 28 5.14 13.31 6.38
N PHE A 29 4.56 13.80 5.30
CA PHE A 29 3.66 13.13 4.39
C PHE A 29 4.26 11.77 4.03
N SER A 30 4.05 10.75 4.87
CA SER A 30 4.27 9.37 4.49
C SER A 30 3.17 9.09 3.49
N ASN A 31 3.48 9.30 2.21
CA ASN A 31 2.69 8.80 1.11
C ASN A 31 2.72 7.27 1.21
N ASN A 32 1.91 6.68 2.10
CA ASN A 32 1.74 5.24 2.11
C ASN A 32 1.12 4.89 0.74
N ILE A 33 1.77 4.00 -0.03
CA ILE A 33 1.33 3.63 -1.38
C ILE A 33 -0.14 3.20 -1.35
N LYS A 34 -0.56 2.53 -0.26
CA LYS A 34 -1.95 2.20 0.04
C LYS A 34 -2.90 3.41 0.02
N ASP A 35 -2.53 4.51 0.66
CA ASP A 35 -3.35 5.75 0.70
C ASP A 35 -3.44 6.39 -0.69
N SER A 36 -2.38 6.28 -1.50
CA SER A 36 -2.39 6.69 -2.90
C SER A 36 -3.39 5.87 -3.72
N MET A 37 -3.44 4.55 -3.52
CA MET A 37 -4.39 3.66 -4.20
C MET A 37 -5.84 3.91 -3.78
N ILE A 38 -6.08 4.19 -2.49
CA ILE A 38 -7.41 4.57 -1.98
C ILE A 38 -7.84 5.92 -2.57
N THR A 39 -6.91 6.87 -2.68
CA THR A 39 -7.17 8.17 -3.30
C THR A 39 -7.50 8.02 -4.79
N LEU A 40 -6.75 7.18 -5.51
CA LEU A 40 -7.03 6.84 -6.91
C LEU A 40 -8.44 6.26 -7.09
N TYR A 41 -8.85 5.33 -6.21
CA TYR A 41 -10.20 4.77 -6.21
C TYR A 41 -11.27 5.85 -6.03
N SER A 42 -11.10 6.70 -5.00
CA SER A 42 -12.05 7.77 -4.67
C SER A 42 -12.21 8.76 -5.82
N ASN A 43 -11.09 9.18 -6.43
CA ASN A 43 -11.10 10.08 -7.58
C ASN A 43 -11.83 9.45 -8.77
N CYS A 44 -11.54 8.18 -9.08
CA CYS A 44 -12.22 7.46 -10.16
C CYS A 44 -13.74 7.39 -9.93
N ILE A 45 -14.20 7.12 -8.70
CA ILE A 45 -15.64 7.07 -8.38
C ILE A 45 -16.30 8.44 -8.60
N ASN A 46 -15.64 9.52 -8.18
CA ASN A 46 -16.15 10.87 -8.36
C ASN A 46 -16.24 11.26 -9.85
N GLU A 47 -15.21 10.93 -10.64
CA GLU A 47 -15.18 11.17 -12.09
C GLU A 47 -16.24 10.37 -12.84
N ASN A 48 -16.62 9.19 -12.34
CA ASN A 48 -17.66 8.34 -12.92
C ASN A 48 -19.08 8.66 -12.39
N GLY A 49 -19.28 9.82 -11.76
CA GLY A 49 -20.60 10.29 -11.33
C GLY A 49 -21.16 9.59 -10.09
N GLY A 50 -20.30 8.93 -9.30
CA GLY A 50 -20.65 8.34 -8.01
C GLY A 50 -20.71 6.81 -7.98
N ILE A 51 -21.33 6.29 -6.92
CA ILE A 51 -21.29 4.87 -6.53
C ILE A 51 -22.37 4.11 -7.29
N SER A 52 -22.03 3.65 -8.50
CA SER A 52 -22.82 2.67 -9.26
C SER A 52 -22.08 1.32 -9.33
N ASN A 53 -22.79 0.22 -9.57
CA ASN A 53 -22.14 -1.10 -9.73
C ASN A 53 -21.10 -1.11 -10.86
N GLY A 54 -21.37 -0.36 -11.94
CA GLY A 54 -20.44 -0.18 -13.05
C GLY A 54 -19.20 0.61 -12.63
N SER A 55 -19.40 1.75 -11.96
CA SER A 55 -18.31 2.60 -11.46
C SER A 55 -17.44 1.86 -10.45
N ILE A 56 -18.03 1.11 -9.52
CA ILE A 56 -17.28 0.29 -8.56
C ILE A 56 -16.43 -0.75 -9.29
N SER A 57 -17.02 -1.52 -10.21
CA SER A 57 -16.30 -2.57 -10.93
C SER A 57 -15.15 -2.01 -11.78
N TYR A 58 -15.39 -0.89 -12.46
CA TYR A 58 -14.37 -0.20 -13.25
C TYR A 58 -13.24 0.36 -12.38
N CYS A 59 -13.58 1.14 -11.35
CA CYS A 59 -12.59 1.79 -10.50
C CYS A 59 -11.79 0.80 -9.64
N THR A 60 -12.42 -0.28 -9.16
CA THR A 60 -11.68 -1.36 -8.49
C THR A 60 -10.75 -2.08 -9.45
N SER A 61 -11.15 -2.34 -10.70
CA SER A 61 -10.26 -2.93 -11.70
C SER A 61 -9.07 -2.04 -12.03
N LEU A 62 -9.28 -0.73 -12.18
CA LEU A 62 -8.22 0.26 -12.38
C LEU A 62 -7.18 0.19 -11.24
N VAL A 63 -7.68 0.23 -10.01
CA VAL A 63 -6.83 0.22 -8.81
C VAL A 63 -6.13 -1.12 -8.64
N ASN A 64 -6.79 -2.25 -8.90
CA ASN A 64 -6.16 -3.57 -8.86
C ASN A 64 -4.99 -3.68 -9.82
N ASN A 65 -5.14 -3.20 -11.05
CA ASN A 65 -4.04 -3.19 -12.03
C ASN A 65 -2.87 -2.35 -11.52
N LYS A 66 -3.16 -1.18 -10.92
CA LYS A 66 -2.13 -0.31 -10.37
C LYS A 66 -1.42 -0.94 -9.18
N ILE A 67 -2.15 -1.62 -8.29
CA ILE A 67 -1.55 -2.36 -7.18
C ILE A 67 -0.66 -3.50 -7.69
N ASP A 68 -1.11 -4.26 -8.71
CA ASP A 68 -0.35 -5.35 -9.30
C ASP A 68 0.98 -4.85 -9.92
N GLU A 69 0.99 -3.64 -10.51
CA GLU A 69 2.23 -2.97 -10.97
C GLU A 69 3.18 -2.64 -9.81
N GLU A 70 2.68 -2.05 -8.73
CA GLU A 70 3.53 -1.68 -7.57
C GLU A 70 4.09 -2.93 -6.88
N ILE A 71 3.28 -3.99 -6.74
CA ILE A 71 3.74 -5.28 -6.23
C ILE A 71 4.90 -5.82 -7.08
N ALA A 72 4.77 -5.77 -8.41
CA ALA A 72 5.81 -6.23 -9.32
C ALA A 72 7.12 -5.43 -9.17
N ILE A 73 7.02 -4.11 -8.97
CA ILE A 73 8.18 -3.24 -8.72
C ILE A 73 8.87 -3.63 -7.41
N ILE A 74 8.12 -3.77 -6.31
CA ILE A 74 8.68 -4.12 -4.99
C ILE A 74 9.39 -5.48 -5.05
N ILE A 75 8.77 -6.48 -5.68
CA ILE A 75 9.38 -7.81 -5.87
C ILE A 75 10.66 -7.71 -6.69
N SER A 76 10.64 -6.96 -7.79
CA SER A 76 11.82 -6.76 -8.64
C SER A 76 12.97 -6.10 -7.89
N ASN A 77 12.68 -5.09 -7.06
CA ASN A 77 13.66 -4.43 -6.21
C ASN A 77 14.24 -5.39 -5.16
N ALA A 78 13.39 -6.20 -4.52
CA ALA A 78 13.80 -7.19 -3.53
C ALA A 78 14.72 -8.27 -4.13
N ILE A 79 14.41 -8.75 -5.34
CA ILE A 79 15.27 -9.71 -6.06
C ILE A 79 16.59 -9.05 -6.49
N ALA A 80 16.55 -7.80 -6.96
CA ALA A 80 17.77 -7.10 -7.34
C ALA A 80 18.69 -6.87 -6.15
N SER A 81 18.14 -6.52 -4.99
CA SER A 81 18.91 -6.30 -3.76
C SER A 81 19.47 -7.59 -3.16
N SER A 82 18.75 -8.73 -3.28
CA SER A 82 19.26 -10.04 -2.86
C SER A 82 20.46 -10.48 -3.70
N ARG A 83 20.40 -10.28 -5.02
CA ARG A 83 21.47 -10.68 -5.96
C ARG A 83 22.80 -9.98 -5.71
N ILE A 84 22.79 -8.74 -5.22
CA ILE A 84 24.02 -8.02 -4.83
C ILE A 84 24.80 -8.78 -3.75
N ARG A 85 24.13 -9.63 -2.96
CA ARG A 85 24.72 -10.39 -1.85
C ARG A 85 25.17 -11.81 -2.24
N VAL A 86 24.87 -12.26 -3.46
CA VAL A 86 25.22 -13.62 -3.93
C VAL A 86 26.61 -13.61 -4.55
N ASP A 87 27.49 -14.52 -4.11
CA ASP A 87 28.74 -14.79 -4.81
C ASP A 87 28.45 -15.45 -6.15
N ILE A 88 28.54 -14.66 -7.22
CA ILE A 88 28.25 -15.06 -8.60
C ILE A 88 29.17 -16.18 -9.12
N ASN A 89 30.29 -16.46 -8.44
CA ASN A 89 31.20 -17.54 -8.81
C ASN A 89 30.80 -18.91 -8.21
N ASN A 90 29.77 -18.94 -7.37
CA ASN A 90 29.24 -20.16 -6.79
C ASN A 90 27.93 -20.57 -7.48
N ASP A 91 28.04 -21.48 -8.46
CA ASP A 91 26.92 -22.00 -9.24
C ASP A 91 25.76 -22.57 -8.39
N SER A 92 26.07 -23.12 -7.21
CA SER A 92 25.04 -23.69 -6.32
C SER A 92 24.22 -22.58 -5.66
N LEU A 93 24.86 -21.48 -5.27
CA LEU A 93 24.17 -20.32 -4.71
C LEU A 93 23.36 -19.58 -5.77
N VAL A 94 23.88 -19.45 -7.00
CA VAL A 94 23.13 -18.86 -8.12
C VAL A 94 21.87 -19.66 -8.45
N LYS A 95 21.96 -21.00 -8.51
CA LYS A 95 20.79 -21.86 -8.73
C LYS A 95 19.77 -21.74 -7.61
N TYR A 96 20.23 -21.67 -6.36
CA TYR A 96 19.35 -21.51 -5.20
C TYR A 96 18.63 -20.15 -5.21
N ASP A 97 19.32 -19.05 -5.51
CA ASP A 97 18.71 -17.72 -5.65
C ASP A 97 17.64 -17.70 -6.75
N GLN A 98 17.92 -18.34 -7.88
CA GLN A 98 16.96 -18.47 -8.98
C GLN A 98 15.73 -19.30 -8.57
N GLU A 99 15.93 -20.44 -7.89
CA GLU A 99 14.83 -21.27 -7.39
C GLU A 99 13.95 -20.50 -6.39
N MET A 100 14.56 -19.73 -5.48
CA MET A 100 13.82 -18.92 -4.52
C MET A 100 13.05 -17.78 -5.20
N THR A 101 13.65 -17.14 -6.20
CA THR A 101 12.99 -16.11 -7.03
C THR A 101 11.76 -16.68 -7.74
N ASP A 102 11.90 -17.83 -8.39
CA ASP A 102 10.81 -18.49 -9.12
C ASP A 102 9.68 -18.90 -8.16
N LYS A 103 10.04 -19.41 -6.97
CA LYS A 103 9.09 -19.74 -5.90
C LYS A 103 8.32 -18.51 -5.42
N LEU A 104 8.99 -17.39 -5.18
CA LEU A 104 8.36 -16.12 -4.77
C LEU A 104 7.34 -15.66 -5.81
N ASN A 105 7.76 -15.53 -7.07
CA ASN A 105 6.90 -15.10 -8.17
C ASN A 105 5.67 -16.02 -8.33
N SER A 106 5.88 -17.34 -8.29
CA SER A 106 4.76 -18.30 -8.40
C SER A 106 3.80 -18.25 -7.22
N SER A 107 4.29 -17.90 -6.03
CA SER A 107 3.48 -17.84 -4.81
C SER A 107 2.59 -16.60 -4.80
N ILE A 108 3.14 -15.46 -5.20
CA ILE A 108 2.39 -14.19 -5.31
C ILE A 108 1.31 -14.31 -6.39
N TYR A 109 1.66 -14.85 -7.57
CA TYR A 109 0.67 -15.10 -8.62
C TYR A 109 -0.48 -16.00 -8.15
N ARG A 110 -0.17 -17.13 -7.51
CA ARG A 110 -1.20 -18.06 -6.98
C ARG A 110 -2.07 -17.41 -5.92
N MET A 111 -1.50 -16.59 -5.04
CA MET A 111 -2.26 -15.88 -4.04
C MET A 111 -3.23 -14.86 -4.65
N LEU A 112 -2.79 -14.09 -5.65
CA LEU A 112 -3.66 -13.14 -6.37
C LEU A 112 -4.79 -13.85 -7.12
N LEU A 113 -4.53 -15.03 -7.67
CA LEU A 113 -5.54 -15.86 -8.33
C LEU A 113 -6.58 -16.39 -7.33
N HIS A 114 -6.14 -17.02 -6.24
CA HIS A 114 -7.04 -17.60 -5.25
C HIS A 114 -7.85 -16.55 -4.48
N THR A 115 -7.29 -15.37 -4.23
CA THR A 115 -8.06 -14.26 -3.65
C THR A 115 -9.14 -13.76 -4.61
N ALA A 116 -8.88 -13.69 -5.92
CA ALA A 116 -9.90 -13.35 -6.90
C ALA A 116 -11.04 -14.39 -6.98
N GLU A 117 -10.71 -15.68 -6.91
CA GLU A 117 -11.70 -16.77 -6.84
C GLU A 117 -12.57 -16.67 -5.58
N LEU A 118 -11.96 -16.47 -4.41
CA LEU A 118 -12.67 -16.26 -3.15
C LEU A 118 -13.58 -15.02 -3.22
N CYS A 119 -13.10 -13.93 -3.80
CA CYS A 119 -13.87 -12.70 -3.91
C CYS A 119 -15.04 -12.83 -4.90
N THR A 120 -14.92 -13.68 -5.92
CA THR A 120 -16.03 -14.00 -6.83
C THR A 120 -17.21 -14.65 -6.08
N TYR A 121 -16.93 -15.48 -5.06
CA TYR A 121 -17.98 -16.02 -4.20
C TYR A 121 -18.78 -14.93 -3.47
N PHE A 122 -18.12 -13.85 -3.03
CA PHE A 122 -18.80 -12.72 -2.40
C PHE A 122 -19.64 -11.91 -3.39
N SER A 123 -19.19 -11.75 -4.64
CA SER A 123 -20.03 -11.15 -5.69
C SER A 123 -21.35 -11.91 -5.89
N TYR A 124 -21.30 -13.25 -5.82
CA TYR A 124 -22.49 -14.09 -5.97
C TYR A 124 -23.43 -14.01 -4.76
N ASN A 125 -22.91 -14.08 -3.53
CA ASN A 125 -23.73 -14.21 -2.32
C ASN A 125 -24.13 -12.87 -1.66
N ILE A 126 -23.30 -11.84 -1.78
CA ILE A 126 -23.55 -10.52 -1.14
C ILE A 126 -24.05 -9.52 -2.17
N GLY A 127 -23.50 -9.56 -3.38
CA GLY A 127 -23.88 -8.70 -4.49
C GLY A 127 -22.69 -8.30 -5.35
N GLY A 128 -22.96 -7.97 -6.62
CA GLY A 128 -21.94 -7.72 -7.65
C GLY A 128 -20.70 -6.93 -7.17
N PRO A 129 -20.86 -5.77 -6.52
CA PRO A 129 -19.74 -4.93 -6.06
C PRO A 129 -18.88 -5.51 -4.92
N ALA A 130 -19.40 -6.48 -4.16
CA ALA A 130 -18.70 -7.02 -3.01
C ALA A 130 -17.41 -7.76 -3.38
N GLY A 131 -17.41 -8.51 -4.49
CA GLY A 131 -16.21 -9.21 -4.97
C GLY A 131 -15.10 -8.28 -5.45
N PRO A 132 -15.36 -7.30 -6.33
CA PRO A 132 -14.34 -6.34 -6.72
C PRO A 132 -13.71 -5.58 -5.54
N ILE A 133 -14.52 -5.15 -4.56
CA ILE A 133 -14.03 -4.50 -3.34
C ILE A 133 -13.20 -5.46 -2.47
N CYS A 134 -13.67 -6.70 -2.27
CA CYS A 134 -12.94 -7.76 -1.59
C CYS A 134 -11.55 -7.97 -2.21
N ASN A 135 -11.50 -8.05 -3.54
CA ASN A 135 -10.28 -8.35 -4.28
C ASN A 135 -9.26 -7.21 -4.16
N MET A 136 -9.76 -5.98 -4.20
CA MET A 136 -8.95 -4.77 -3.96
C MET A 136 -8.40 -4.72 -2.54
N ASN A 137 -9.19 -5.07 -1.53
CA ASN A 137 -8.73 -5.07 -0.13
C ASN A 137 -7.61 -6.09 0.11
N PHE A 138 -7.69 -7.30 -0.48
CA PHE A 138 -6.59 -8.28 -0.37
C PHE A 138 -5.30 -7.75 -1.00
N ARG A 139 -5.39 -7.14 -2.19
CA ARG A 139 -4.26 -6.53 -2.88
C ARG A 139 -3.64 -5.37 -2.09
N LEU A 140 -4.47 -4.48 -1.54
CA LEU A 140 -3.99 -3.36 -0.71
C LEU A 140 -3.26 -3.85 0.53
N ASN A 141 -3.75 -4.90 1.19
CA ASN A 141 -3.08 -5.46 2.36
C ASN A 141 -1.75 -6.15 1.98
N LEU A 142 -1.72 -6.88 0.86
CA LEU A 142 -0.47 -7.44 0.36
C LEU A 142 0.56 -6.33 0.07
N LEU A 143 0.12 -5.25 -0.58
CA LEU A 143 0.98 -4.11 -0.89
C LEU A 143 1.57 -3.49 0.38
N ASP A 144 0.74 -3.26 1.41
CA ASP A 144 1.17 -2.73 2.71
C ASP A 144 2.24 -3.61 3.36
N GLU A 145 2.01 -4.94 3.39
CA GLU A 145 2.95 -5.91 3.93
C GLU A 145 4.27 -5.92 3.15
N LEU A 146 4.21 -5.96 1.82
CA LEU A 146 5.41 -5.96 0.97
C LEU A 146 6.20 -4.64 1.07
N SER A 147 5.51 -3.49 1.13
CA SER A 147 6.15 -2.19 1.32
C SER A 147 6.80 -2.05 2.69
N SER A 148 6.29 -2.71 3.73
CA SER A 148 6.92 -2.73 5.04
C SER A 148 8.27 -3.47 5.04
N LEU A 149 8.37 -4.54 4.25
CA LEU A 149 9.59 -5.35 4.11
C LEU A 149 10.72 -4.64 3.34
N GLU A 150 10.42 -3.59 2.56
CA GLU A 150 11.44 -2.80 1.85
C GLU A 150 12.13 -1.76 2.76
N GLN A 151 11.51 -1.42 3.90
CA GLN A 151 12.00 -0.37 4.81
C GLN A 151 12.98 -0.89 5.89
N ASP A 152 13.11 -2.22 6.02
CA ASP A 152 14.00 -2.92 6.95
C ASP A 152 15.31 -3.39 6.28
#